data_AF-A0A602Z5R7-F1
#
_entry.id   AF-A0A602Z5R7-F1
#
_cell.length_a   1.000
_cell.length_b   1.000
_cell.length_c   1.000
_cell.angle_alpha   90.00
_cell.angle_beta   90.00
_cell.angle_gamma   90.00
#
_symmetry.space_group_name_H-M   'P 1'
#
loop_
_entity.id
_entity.type
_entity.pdbx_description
1 polymer ?
#
loop_
_entity_poly.entity_id
_entity_poly.type
_entity_poly.pdbx_seq_one_letter_code
_entity_poly.pdbx_strand_id
1 'polypeptide(L)'
;MVQEIEQWLRRHQVFTEPAYLGETAILLGQQFILSPYLVIYRIEAKEMIICEFRRLTPGQPRPQQLFHLLGLLRGIFVHHPQLTCLKMLIITDVLDEKKAMLRRKLLRILTVMGATFTQLDGDNWTVLSAEHLIQRRF
;
A
#
# COMPACT_ATOMS: atom_id res chain seq x y z
N MET A 1 -17.48 -0.53 3.94
CA MET A 1 -16.08 -0.95 3.77
C MET A 1 -15.05 0.15 4.10
N VAL A 2 -14.91 1.24 3.33
CA VAL A 2 -13.88 2.28 3.63
C VAL A 2 -14.00 2.80 5.08
N GLN A 3 -15.20 3.21 5.49
CA GLN A 3 -15.47 3.67 6.86
C GLN A 3 -15.16 2.62 7.94
N GLU A 4 -15.35 1.34 7.67
CA GLU A 4 -15.03 0.26 8.62
C GLU A 4 -13.51 0.12 8.79
N ILE A 5 -12.76 0.24 7.69
CA ILE A 5 -11.29 0.22 7.70
C ILE A 5 -10.77 1.45 8.45
N GLU A 6 -11.33 2.64 8.22
CA GLU A 6 -10.96 3.86 8.95
C GLU A 6 -11.22 3.73 10.46
N GLN A 7 -12.36 3.15 10.85
CA GLN A 7 -12.65 2.87 12.25
C GLN A 7 -11.66 1.87 12.86
N TRP A 8 -11.30 0.83 12.11
CA TRP A 8 -10.30 -0.14 12.54
C TRP A 8 -8.92 0.51 12.69
N LEU A 9 -8.48 1.31 11.71
CA LEU A 9 -7.23 2.08 11.76
C LEU A 9 -7.21 3.02 12.96
N ARG A 10 -8.31 3.75 13.21
CA ARG A 10 -8.43 4.65 14.36
C ARG A 10 -8.26 3.91 15.70
N ARG A 11 -8.82 2.70 15.84
CA ARG A 11 -8.62 1.86 17.04
C ARG A 11 -7.16 1.45 17.23
N HIS A 12 -6.38 1.41 16.16
CA HIS A 12 -4.93 1.15 16.16
C HIS A 12 -4.10 2.45 16.17
N GLN A 13 -4.70 3.59 16.53
CA GLN A 13 -4.05 4.91 16.59
C GLN A 13 -3.50 5.39 15.23
N VAL A 14 -4.02 4.87 14.13
CA VAL A 14 -3.73 5.33 12.78
C VAL A 14 -4.91 6.17 12.30
N PHE A 15 -4.71 7.47 12.17
CA PHE A 15 -5.75 8.38 11.71
C PHE A 15 -5.70 8.53 10.20
N THR A 16 -6.87 8.62 9.59
CA THR A 16 -7.04 8.87 8.16
C THR A 16 -7.65 10.24 7.90
N GLU A 17 -7.34 10.78 6.74
CA GLU A 17 -7.97 11.97 6.18
C GLU A 17 -8.12 11.81 4.66
N PRO A 18 -9.04 12.52 3.98
CA PRO A 18 -9.16 12.43 2.53
C PRO A 18 -7.90 12.97 1.85
N ALA A 19 -7.52 12.34 0.74
CA ALA A 19 -6.40 12.76 -0.11
C ALA A 19 -6.90 13.14 -1.50
N TYR A 20 -6.49 14.32 -1.97
CA TYR A 20 -6.90 14.90 -3.25
C TYR A 20 -5.72 14.99 -4.22
N LEU A 21 -6.02 15.01 -5.51
CA LEU A 21 -5.01 15.16 -6.55
C LEU A 21 -4.52 16.61 -6.59
N GLY A 22 -3.32 16.87 -6.09
CA GLY A 22 -2.75 18.22 -6.05
C GLY A 22 -3.67 19.21 -5.34
N GLU A 23 -3.89 20.37 -5.94
CA GLU A 23 -4.81 21.41 -5.44
C GLU A 23 -6.23 21.28 -6.03
N THR A 24 -6.57 20.14 -6.62
CA THR A 24 -7.89 19.91 -7.22
C THR A 24 -8.88 19.32 -6.21
N ALA A 25 -10.18 19.35 -6.55
CA ALA A 25 -11.22 18.67 -5.79
C ALA A 25 -11.35 17.16 -6.10
N ILE A 26 -10.44 16.59 -6.90
CA ILE A 26 -10.51 15.19 -7.32
C ILE A 26 -10.01 14.31 -6.17
N LEU A 27 -10.91 13.55 -5.55
CA LEU A 27 -10.59 12.61 -4.46
C LEU A 27 -9.83 11.40 -5.01
N LEU A 28 -8.61 11.19 -4.51
CA LEU A 28 -7.80 10.00 -4.81
C LEU A 28 -8.13 8.83 -3.88
N GLY A 29 -8.44 9.11 -2.63
CA GLY A 29 -8.71 8.10 -1.61
C GLY A 29 -8.58 8.66 -0.19
N GLN A 30 -8.23 7.79 0.73
CA GLN A 30 -7.90 8.11 2.11
C GLN A 30 -6.39 8.03 2.29
N GLN A 31 -5.82 8.94 3.05
CA GLN A 31 -4.42 8.88 3.45
C GLN A 31 -4.28 8.58 4.93
N PHE A 32 -3.21 7.88 5.29
CA PHE A 32 -2.72 7.81 6.65
C PHE A 32 -1.20 7.90 6.69
N ILE A 33 -0.68 8.26 7.85
CA ILE A 33 0.76 8.27 8.13
C ILE A 33 1.05 7.14 9.12
N LEU A 34 1.88 6.21 8.69
CA LEU A 34 2.54 5.23 9.56
C LEU A 34 4.04 5.50 9.51
N SER A 35 4.49 6.41 10.37
CA SER A 35 5.81 7.04 10.26
C SER A 35 6.93 6.00 10.05
N PRO A 36 7.78 6.17 9.01
CA PRO A 36 7.95 7.37 8.20
C PRO A 36 7.16 7.36 6.89
N TYR A 37 6.18 6.48 6.72
CA TYR A 37 5.46 6.33 5.45
C TYR A 37 4.14 7.09 5.44
N LEU A 38 3.88 7.72 4.31
CA LEU A 38 2.55 8.16 3.92
C LEU A 38 2.01 7.16 2.90
N VAL A 39 0.78 6.75 3.12
CA VAL A 39 0.06 5.81 2.26
C VAL A 39 -1.26 6.44 1.89
N ILE A 40 -1.50 6.61 0.59
CA ILE A 40 -2.83 6.91 0.05
C ILE A 40 -3.41 5.60 -0.46
N TYR A 41 -4.59 5.25 0.00
CA TYR A 41 -5.31 4.06 -0.42
C TYR A 41 -6.74 4.39 -0.79
N ARG A 42 -7.34 3.57 -1.66
CA ARG A 42 -8.77 3.55 -1.90
C ARG A 42 -9.27 2.12 -1.97
N ILE A 43 -10.59 1.97 -1.80
CA ILE A 43 -11.25 0.68 -1.93
C ILE A 43 -12.13 0.74 -3.17
N GLU A 44 -11.90 -0.19 -4.10
CA GLU A 44 -12.74 -0.40 -5.27
C GLU A 44 -13.32 -1.81 -5.22
N ALA A 45 -14.64 -1.91 -5.13
CA ALA A 45 -15.36 -3.17 -4.89
C ALA A 45 -14.82 -3.94 -3.66
N LYS A 46 -13.89 -4.88 -3.87
CA LYS A 46 -13.27 -5.73 -2.83
C LYS A 46 -11.75 -5.61 -2.82
N GLU A 47 -11.20 -4.62 -3.50
CA GLU A 47 -9.77 -4.47 -3.71
C GLU A 47 -9.28 -3.22 -3.00
N MET A 48 -8.19 -3.36 -2.25
CA MET A 48 -7.48 -2.20 -1.72
C MET A 48 -6.41 -1.78 -2.73
N ILE A 49 -6.50 -0.55 -3.22
CA ILE A 49 -5.52 0.01 -4.15
C ILE A 49 -4.67 1.02 -3.38
N ILE A 50 -3.35 0.83 -3.40
CA ILE A 50 -2.41 1.84 -2.92
C ILE A 50 -2.13 2.81 -4.07
N CYS A 51 -2.67 4.02 -3.94
CA CYS A 51 -2.51 5.10 -4.91
C CYS A 51 -1.17 5.80 -4.77
N GLU A 52 -0.68 5.94 -3.54
CA GLU A 52 0.62 6.54 -3.26
C GLU A 52 1.29 5.83 -2.09
N PHE A 53 2.59 5.56 -2.24
CA PHE A 53 3.43 5.06 -1.17
C PHE A 53 4.74 5.84 -1.18
N ARG A 54 4.92 6.73 -0.21
CA ARG A 54 6.13 7.56 -0.08
C ARG A 54 6.66 7.58 1.34
N ARG A 55 7.96 7.84 1.46
CA ARG A 55 8.61 8.09 2.75
C ARG A 55 8.69 9.60 2.98
N LEU A 56 8.25 10.05 4.15
CA LEU A 56 8.21 11.46 4.54
C LEU A 56 9.56 12.00 5.01
N THR A 57 10.37 11.16 5.64
CA THR A 57 11.69 11.56 6.16
C THR A 57 12.81 11.14 5.21
N PRO A 58 13.91 11.92 5.12
CA PRO A 58 15.12 11.51 4.41
C PRO A 58 15.89 10.42 5.18
N GLY A 59 16.83 9.75 4.51
CA GLY A 59 17.67 8.68 5.09
C GLY A 59 17.41 7.28 4.55
N GLN A 60 18.15 6.29 5.07
CA GLN A 60 18.05 4.90 4.64
C GLN A 60 16.76 4.25 5.19
N PRO A 61 15.99 3.53 4.36
CA PRO A 61 14.83 2.78 4.82
C PRO A 61 15.29 1.63 5.73
N ARG A 62 14.62 1.45 6.87
CA ARG A 62 14.85 0.31 7.75
C ARG A 62 13.81 -0.79 7.44
N PRO A 63 14.21 -2.06 7.27
CA PRO A 63 13.26 -3.15 7.00
C PRO A 63 12.11 -3.23 8.00
N GLN A 64 12.38 -2.98 9.28
CA GLN A 64 11.39 -2.95 10.37
C GLN A 64 10.24 -1.96 10.10
N GLN A 65 10.52 -0.81 9.47
CA GLN A 65 9.48 0.18 9.16
C GLN A 65 8.52 -0.35 8.10
N LEU A 66 9.06 -1.01 7.07
CA LEU A 66 8.25 -1.64 6.02
C LEU A 66 7.45 -2.82 6.59
N PHE A 67 8.06 -3.65 7.44
CA PHE A 67 7.37 -4.77 8.09
C PHE A 67 6.24 -4.30 9.02
N HIS A 68 6.42 -3.17 9.69
CA HIS A 68 5.34 -2.56 10.48
C HIS A 68 4.14 -2.16 9.59
N LEU A 69 4.40 -1.56 8.42
CA LEU A 69 3.35 -1.26 7.44
C LEU A 69 2.68 -2.54 6.90
N LEU A 70 3.46 -3.55 6.53
CA LEU A 70 2.92 -4.83 6.07
C LEU A 70 2.10 -5.54 7.15
N GLY A 71 2.51 -5.42 8.42
CA GLY A 71 1.76 -5.91 9.58
C GLY A 71 0.43 -5.19 9.76
N LEU A 72 0.40 -3.87 9.60
CA LEU A 72 -0.85 -3.08 9.62
C LEU A 72 -1.78 -3.49 8.47
N LEU A 73 -1.26 -3.57 7.24
CA LEU A 73 -2.03 -4.00 6.06
C LEU A 73 -2.58 -5.41 6.26
N ARG A 74 -1.77 -6.35 6.75
CA ARG A 74 -2.22 -7.68 7.13
C ARG A 74 -3.36 -7.62 8.16
N GLY A 75 -3.22 -6.79 9.20
CA GLY A 75 -4.25 -6.59 10.21
C GLY A 75 -5.59 -6.16 9.62
N ILE A 76 -5.59 -5.24 8.64
CA ILE A 76 -6.78 -4.83 7.89
C ILE A 76 -7.40 -6.05 7.20
N PHE A 77 -6.63 -6.81 6.43
CA PHE A 77 -7.15 -7.95 5.67
C PHE A 77 -7.68 -9.09 6.56
N VAL A 78 -7.09 -9.28 7.75
CA VAL A 78 -7.60 -10.24 8.75
C VAL A 78 -8.97 -9.81 9.29
N HIS A 79 -9.17 -8.52 9.56
CA HIS A 79 -10.42 -8.01 10.15
C HIS A 79 -11.51 -7.69 9.12
N HIS A 80 -11.13 -7.52 7.85
CA HIS A 80 -12.03 -7.21 6.75
C HIS A 80 -11.91 -8.29 5.66
N PRO A 81 -12.44 -9.51 5.91
CA PRO A 81 -12.30 -10.66 5.00
C PRO A 81 -13.00 -10.48 3.64
N GLN A 82 -13.77 -9.40 3.47
CA GLN A 82 -14.35 -9.01 2.19
C GLN A 82 -13.29 -8.50 1.19
N LEU A 83 -12.13 -8.05 1.68
CA LEU A 83 -11.01 -7.65 0.83
C LEU A 83 -10.33 -8.88 0.21
N THR A 84 -10.17 -8.86 -1.11
CA THR A 84 -9.62 -10.00 -1.87
C THR A 84 -8.16 -9.82 -2.22
N CYS A 85 -7.71 -8.59 -2.47
CA CYS A 85 -6.31 -8.31 -2.78
C CYS A 85 -5.91 -6.86 -2.49
N LEU A 86 -4.59 -6.68 -2.36
CA LEU A 86 -3.89 -5.40 -2.37
C LEU A 86 -3.29 -5.18 -3.76
N LYS A 87 -3.57 -4.04 -4.38
CA LYS A 87 -3.03 -3.64 -5.68
C LYS A 87 -2.15 -2.40 -5.55
N MET A 88 -1.07 -2.36 -6.31
CA MET A 88 -0.20 -1.19 -6.42
C MET A 88 0.46 -1.15 -7.79
N LEU A 89 0.50 0.02 -8.41
CA LEU A 89 1.32 0.25 -9.60
C LEU A 89 2.73 0.68 -9.16
N ILE A 90 3.75 -0.10 -9.52
CA ILE A 90 5.16 0.15 -9.16
C ILE A 90 5.98 0.34 -10.43
N ILE A 91 6.19 1.59 -10.83
CA ILE A 91 6.96 1.93 -12.04
C ILE A 91 8.46 1.90 -11.71
N THR A 92 9.19 0.88 -12.14
CA THR A 92 10.63 0.75 -11.86
C THR A 92 11.52 1.54 -12.82
N ASP A 93 11.02 1.79 -14.03
CA ASP A 93 11.80 2.41 -15.12
C ASP A 93 11.70 3.92 -15.04
N VAL A 94 12.46 4.49 -14.10
CA VAL A 94 12.56 5.93 -13.89
C VAL A 94 14.01 6.39 -13.98
N LEU A 95 14.20 7.64 -14.43
CA LEU A 95 15.53 8.24 -14.63
C LEU A 95 16.36 8.32 -13.35
N ASP A 96 15.72 8.45 -12.20
CA ASP A 96 16.38 8.46 -10.90
C ASP A 96 16.78 7.03 -10.49
N GLU A 97 18.05 6.68 -10.70
CA GLU A 97 18.58 5.33 -10.44
C GLU A 97 18.36 4.85 -9.00
N LYS A 98 18.44 5.77 -8.03
CA LYS A 98 18.24 5.45 -6.62
C LYS A 98 16.78 5.09 -6.36
N LYS A 99 15.84 5.85 -6.92
CA LYS A 99 14.40 5.50 -6.87
C LYS A 99 14.12 4.18 -7.60
N ALA A 100 14.68 3.99 -8.79
CA ALA A 100 14.53 2.75 -9.55
C ALA A 100 15.03 1.53 -8.76
N MET A 101 16.18 1.65 -8.09
CA MET A 101 16.73 0.59 -7.23
C MET A 101 15.81 0.29 -6.03
N LEU A 102 15.30 1.31 -5.34
CA LEU A 102 14.39 1.12 -4.21
C LEU A 102 13.05 0.49 -4.62
N ARG A 103 12.49 0.91 -5.75
CA ARG A 103 11.26 0.32 -6.31
C ARG A 103 11.46 -1.14 -6.70
N ARG A 104 12.60 -1.49 -7.31
CA ARG A 104 12.96 -2.89 -7.61
C ARG A 104 13.12 -3.73 -6.33
N LYS A 105 13.68 -3.16 -5.25
CA LYS A 105 13.75 -3.83 -3.94
C LYS A 105 12.37 -4.09 -3.35
N LEU A 106 11.48 -3.09 -3.37
CA LEU A 106 10.09 -3.25 -2.93
C LEU A 106 9.41 -4.36 -3.74
N LEU A 107 9.55 -4.32 -5.07
CA LEU A 107 8.93 -5.31 -5.94
C LEU A 107 9.41 -6.73 -5.63
N ARG A 108 10.73 -6.93 -5.43
CA ARG A 108 11.27 -8.24 -5.01
C ARG A 108 10.67 -8.73 -3.69
N ILE A 109 10.50 -7.84 -2.71
CA ILE A 109 9.88 -8.20 -1.43
C ILE A 109 8.43 -8.66 -1.65
N LEU A 110 7.66 -7.91 -2.45
CA LEU A 110 6.27 -8.26 -2.76
C LEU A 110 6.18 -9.57 -3.54
N THR A 111 7.06 -9.81 -4.52
CA THR A 111 7.12 -11.08 -5.26
C THR A 111 7.44 -12.25 -4.32
N VAL A 112 8.40 -12.11 -3.41
CA VAL A 112 8.69 -13.13 -2.40
C VAL A 112 7.50 -13.38 -1.49
N MET A 113 6.67 -12.36 -1.23
CA MET A 113 5.43 -12.49 -0.48
C MET A 113 4.31 -13.20 -1.25
N GLY A 114 4.46 -13.42 -2.56
CA GLY A 114 3.45 -14.06 -3.41
C GLY A 114 2.69 -13.09 -4.31
N ALA A 115 3.18 -11.85 -4.48
CA ALA A 115 2.57 -10.92 -5.41
C ALA A 115 2.73 -11.40 -6.86
N THR A 116 1.64 -11.33 -7.61
CA THR A 116 1.58 -11.59 -9.04
C THR A 116 1.48 -10.28 -9.82
N PHE A 117 1.61 -10.37 -11.14
CA PHE A 117 1.47 -9.24 -12.05
C PHE A 117 0.25 -9.44 -12.93
N THR A 118 -0.55 -8.39 -13.06
CA THR A 118 -1.72 -8.39 -13.95
C THR A 118 -1.63 -7.17 -14.85
N GLN A 119 -1.74 -7.39 -16.17
CA GLN A 119 -1.87 -6.26 -17.09
C GLN A 119 -3.27 -5.64 -16.94
N LEU A 120 -3.30 -4.34 -16.67
CA LEU A 120 -4.52 -3.55 -16.61
C LEU A 120 -4.21 -2.15 -17.13
N ASP A 121 -5.00 -1.71 -18.11
CA ASP A 121 -4.85 -0.42 -18.82
C ASP A 121 -3.45 -0.18 -19.42
N GLY A 122 -2.79 -1.26 -19.88
CA GLY A 122 -1.46 -1.21 -20.48
C GLY A 122 -0.31 -1.25 -19.48
N ASP A 123 -0.60 -1.22 -18.18
CA ASP A 123 0.38 -1.25 -17.10
C ASP A 123 0.44 -2.60 -16.37
N ASN A 124 1.60 -2.93 -15.82
CA ASN A 124 1.79 -4.12 -14.98
C ASN A 124 1.49 -3.80 -13.52
N TRP A 125 0.26 -4.12 -13.09
CA TRP A 125 -0.16 -3.96 -11.71
C TRP A 125 0.39 -5.07 -10.83
N THR A 126 0.98 -4.70 -9.70
CA THR A 126 1.40 -5.65 -8.67
C THR A 126 0.21 -5.99 -7.79
N VAL A 127 -0.14 -7.27 -7.73
CA VAL A 127 -1.33 -7.77 -7.02
C VAL A 127 -0.89 -8.77 -5.96
N LEU A 128 -1.25 -8.52 -4.71
CA LEU A 128 -1.01 -9.44 -3.60
C LEU A 128 -2.36 -9.90 -3.04
N SER A 129 -2.67 -11.19 -3.12
CA SER A 129 -3.94 -11.71 -2.61
C SER A 129 -4.02 -11.63 -1.08
N ALA A 130 -5.24 -11.56 -0.56
CA ALA A 130 -5.51 -11.59 0.87
C ALA A 130 -4.87 -12.81 1.55
N GLU A 131 -4.96 -13.98 0.90
CA GLU A 131 -4.34 -15.23 1.39
C GLU A 131 -2.83 -15.06 1.62
N HIS A 132 -2.10 -14.60 0.59
CA HIS A 132 -0.66 -14.40 0.67
C HIS A 132 -0.27 -13.34 1.71
N LEU A 133 -1.06 -12.26 1.84
CA LEU A 133 -0.82 -11.22 2.83
C LEU A 133 -1.07 -11.70 4.27
N ILE A 134 -2.09 -12.54 4.48
CA ILE A 134 -2.50 -13.04 5.80
C ILE A 134 -1.56 -14.15 6.31
N GLN A 135 -1.09 -15.04 5.43
CA GLN A 135 -0.23 -16.17 5.79
C GLN A 135 1.16 -15.75 6.27
N ARG A 136 1.63 -14.56 5.88
CA ARG A 136 2.95 -14.05 6.28
C ARG A 136 2.94 -13.54 7.71
N ARG A 137 3.97 -13.91 8.48
CA ARG A 137 4.29 -13.31 9.78
C ARG A 137 5.41 -12.29 9.57
N PHE A 138 5.19 -11.06 10.02
CA PHE A 138 6.13 -9.94 9.93
C PHE A 138 6.63 -9.58 11.32
#